data_AF-A0A401QRS7-F1
#
_entry.id   AF-A0A401QRS7-F1
#
_cell.length_a   1.000
_cell.length_b   1.000
_cell.length_c   1.000
_cell.angle_alpha   90.00
_cell.angle_beta   90.00
_cell.angle_gamma   90.00
#
_symmetry.space_group_name_H-M   'P 1'
#
loop_
_entity.id
_entity.type
_entity.pdbx_description
1 polymer ?
#
loop_
_entity_poly.entity_id
_entity_poly.type
_entity_poly.pdbx_seq_one_letter_code
_entity_poly.pdbx_strand_id
1 'polypeptide(L)'
;MALTYRLHKLDLLSEWRYNQTVKELARRGFRKDEPGSTLGRESSQLLAKVFEALRDPLHKTPTDVAAELHVYVEELNEYVFGLVPVGVEGSRVQSSPVRPKLRLV
;
A
#
# COMPACT_ATOMS: atom_id res chain seq x y z
N MET A 1 -7.52 14.78 -2.64
CA MET A 1 -7.68 15.74 -1.51
C MET A 1 -6.65 15.60 -0.38
N ALA A 2 -5.82 14.54 -0.35
CA ALA A 2 -4.94 14.24 0.79
C ALA A 2 -3.95 15.39 1.12
N LEU A 3 -3.36 16.02 0.10
CA LEU A 3 -2.43 17.14 0.29
C LEU A 3 -3.10 18.34 0.98
N THR A 4 -4.30 18.74 0.55
CA THR A 4 -5.05 19.85 1.15
C THR A 4 -5.36 19.60 2.63
N TYR A 5 -5.70 18.36 2.98
CA TYR A 5 -5.87 17.96 4.37
C TYR A 5 -4.57 18.05 5.16
N ARG A 6 -3.44 17.61 4.57
CA ARG A 6 -2.14 17.67 5.24
C ARG A 6 -1.67 19.10 5.47
N LEU A 7 -1.85 19.98 4.50
CA LEU A 7 -1.54 21.41 4.64
C LEU A 7 -2.38 22.07 5.75
N HIS A 8 -3.65 21.70 5.89
CA HIS A 8 -4.49 22.16 7.00
C HIS A 8 -3.99 21.64 8.35
N LYS A 9 -3.64 20.34 8.43
CA LYS A 9 -3.08 19.74 9.65
C LYS A 9 -1.73 20.31 10.08
N LEU A 10 -0.99 20.92 9.17
CA LEU A 10 0.28 21.60 9.43
C LEU A 10 0.11 23.12 9.67
N ASP A 11 -1.13 23.60 9.83
CA ASP A 11 -1.47 25.02 9.98
C ASP A 11 -0.95 25.93 8.83
N LEU A 12 -0.66 25.34 7.67
CA LEU A 12 -0.26 26.07 6.46
C LEU A 12 -1.47 26.59 5.66
N LEU A 13 -2.66 26.08 5.97
CA LEU A 13 -3.94 26.53 5.44
C LEU A 13 -4.84 26.89 6.61
N SER A 14 -5.45 28.08 6.58
CA SER A 14 -6.51 28.41 7.53
C SER A 14 -7.76 27.56 7.28
N GLU A 15 -8.56 27.33 8.32
CA GLU A 15 -9.86 26.62 8.23
C GLU A 15 -10.73 27.14 7.08
N TRP A 16 -10.84 28.47 6.94
CA TRP A 16 -11.63 29.06 5.85
C TRP A 16 -11.08 28.69 4.47
N ARG A 17 -9.76 28.79 4.26
CA ARG A 17 -9.12 28.43 2.98
C ARG A 17 -9.20 26.92 2.73
N TYR A 18 -9.05 26.10 3.76
CA TYR A 18 -9.22 24.65 3.67
C TYR A 18 -10.61 24.28 3.13
N ASN A 19 -11.67 24.82 3.75
CA ASN A 19 -13.06 24.55 3.35
C ASN A 19 -13.37 25.00 1.91
N GLN A 20 -12.88 26.17 1.49
CA GLN A 20 -13.02 26.62 0.10
C GLN A 20 -12.28 25.70 -0.88
N THR A 21 -11.04 25.31 -0.55
CA THR A 21 -10.23 24.43 -1.41
C THR A 21 -10.86 23.05 -1.56
N VAL A 22 -11.38 22.47 -0.48
CA VAL A 22 -12.07 21.17 -0.50
C VAL A 22 -13.32 21.22 -1.39
N LYS A 23 -14.13 22.28 -1.30
CA LYS A 23 -15.33 22.45 -2.16
C LYS A 23 -14.96 22.50 -3.64
N GLU A 24 -13.93 23.27 -3.99
CA GLU A 24 -13.51 23.41 -5.38
C GLU A 24 -12.89 22.11 -5.94
N LEU A 25 -12.06 21.44 -5.14
CA LEU A 25 -11.50 20.13 -5.52
C LEU A 25 -12.60 19.08 -5.70
N ALA A 26 -13.63 19.09 -4.86
CA ALA A 26 -14.78 18.21 -5.01
C ALA A 26 -15.52 18.46 -6.33
N ARG A 27 -15.76 19.74 -6.68
CA ARG A 27 -16.41 20.13 -7.94
C ARG A 27 -15.62 19.67 -9.16
N ARG A 28 -14.29 19.63 -9.05
CA ARG A 28 -13.37 19.16 -10.10
C ARG A 28 -13.19 17.64 -10.14
N GLY A 29 -13.87 16.88 -9.29
CA GLY A 29 -13.82 15.41 -9.29
C GLY A 29 -12.74 14.78 -8.41
N PHE A 30 -11.97 15.55 -7.62
CA PHE A 30 -10.83 15.04 -6.84
C PHE A 30 -11.21 14.25 -5.56
N ARG A 31 -12.44 13.75 -5.47
CA ARG A 31 -12.97 13.04 -4.28
C ARG A 31 -12.44 11.61 -4.16
N LYS A 32 -12.30 10.90 -5.28
CA LYS A 32 -11.89 9.49 -5.29
C LYS A 32 -10.45 9.33 -5.80
N ASP A 33 -10.10 10.13 -6.79
CA ASP A 33 -8.91 10.03 -7.60
C ASP A 33 -8.48 11.43 -8.06
N GLU A 34 -7.34 11.53 -8.75
CA GLU A 34 -6.85 12.78 -9.33
C GLU A 34 -7.10 12.75 -10.85
N PRO A 35 -8.21 13.36 -11.34
CA PRO A 35 -8.58 13.24 -12.74
C PRO A 35 -7.47 13.73 -13.68
N GLY A 36 -7.09 12.90 -14.65
CA GLY A 36 -6.01 13.19 -15.60
C GLY A 36 -4.59 12.93 -15.08
N SER A 37 -4.44 12.45 -13.83
CA SER A 37 -3.15 12.05 -13.29
C SER A 37 -2.72 10.69 -13.87
N THR A 38 -1.48 10.62 -14.33
CA THR A 38 -0.80 9.36 -14.68
C THR A 38 0.04 8.82 -13.52
N LEU A 39 0.10 9.55 -12.40
CA LEU A 39 0.86 9.14 -11.23
C LEU A 39 0.10 8.08 -10.45
N GLY A 40 0.81 6.99 -10.13
CA GLY A 40 0.33 5.98 -9.20
C GLY A 40 0.34 6.47 -7.75
N ARG A 41 -0.22 5.66 -6.84
CA ARG A 41 -0.11 5.92 -5.40
C ARG A 41 1.36 5.97 -5.00
N GLU A 42 1.71 6.96 -4.18
CA GLU A 42 3.05 7.05 -3.59
C GLU A 42 3.34 5.81 -2.75
N SER A 43 4.47 5.16 -3.01
CA SER A 43 5.00 4.04 -2.21
C SER A 43 6.23 4.49 -1.43
N SER A 44 6.42 3.93 -0.24
CA SER A 44 7.55 4.29 0.61
C SER A 44 8.81 3.54 0.16
N GLN A 45 9.75 4.28 -0.43
CA GLN A 45 11.06 3.74 -0.79
C GLN A 45 11.90 3.34 0.44
N LEU A 46 11.70 4.03 1.57
CA LEU A 46 12.41 3.74 2.81
C LEU A 46 11.93 2.42 3.41
N LEU A 47 10.61 2.24 3.53
CA LEU A 47 10.06 1.00 4.09
C LEU A 47 10.43 -0.20 3.21
N ALA A 48 10.40 -0.05 1.88
CA ALA A 48 10.84 -1.11 0.98
C ALA A 48 12.27 -1.60 1.30
N LYS A 49 13.21 -0.66 1.48
CA LYS A 49 14.61 -0.97 1.81
C LYS A 49 14.79 -1.53 3.22
N VAL A 50 14.04 -1.02 4.19
CA VAL A 50 14.09 -1.53 5.57
C VAL A 50 13.61 -2.97 5.60
N PHE A 51 12.48 -3.29 4.96
CA PHE A 51 11.98 -4.66 4.91
C PHE A 51 12.84 -5.60 4.08
N GLU A 52 13.49 -5.09 3.03
CA GLU A 52 14.54 -5.82 2.30
C GLU A 52 15.69 -6.18 3.24
N ALA A 53 16.25 -5.21 3.96
CA ALA A 53 17.33 -5.42 4.92
C ALA A 53 16.96 -6.38 6.06
N LEU A 54 15.71 -6.27 6.57
CA LEU A 54 15.18 -7.17 7.59
C LEU A 54 15.11 -8.61 7.10
N ARG A 55 14.73 -8.84 5.84
CA ARG A 55 14.66 -10.17 5.23
C ARG A 55 16.05 -10.73 4.90
N ASP A 56 16.92 -9.90 4.34
CA ASP A 56 18.29 -10.23 3.95
C ASP A 56 19.17 -9.00 4.17
N PRO A 57 20.19 -9.03 5.05
CA PRO A 57 20.84 -10.19 5.68
C PRO A 57 20.34 -10.56 7.09
N LEU A 58 19.39 -9.81 7.66
CA LEU A 58 18.98 -9.99 9.06
C LEU A 58 18.10 -11.23 9.30
N HIS A 59 17.62 -11.89 8.23
CA HIS A 59 16.80 -13.11 8.28
C HIS A 59 15.58 -13.03 9.21
N LYS A 60 14.99 -11.83 9.35
CA LYS A 60 13.77 -11.61 10.13
C LYS A 60 12.53 -11.89 9.28
N THR A 61 11.63 -12.68 9.84
CA THR A 61 10.31 -12.94 9.26
C THR A 61 9.34 -11.80 9.64
N PRO A 62 8.24 -11.61 8.89
CA PRO A 62 7.18 -10.68 9.30
C PRO A 62 6.65 -10.95 10.71
N THR A 63 6.62 -12.22 11.13
CA THR A 63 6.23 -12.64 12.48
C THR A 63 7.20 -12.14 13.53
N ASP A 64 8.51 -12.21 13.28
CA ASP A 64 9.54 -11.69 14.21
C ASP A 64 9.41 -10.17 14.36
N VAL A 65 9.19 -9.47 13.25
CA VAL A 65 8.99 -8.01 13.23
C VAL A 65 7.72 -7.63 14.00
N ALA A 66 6.62 -8.37 13.80
CA ALA A 66 5.37 -8.13 14.53
C ALA A 66 5.54 -8.36 16.04
N ALA A 67 6.26 -9.41 16.42
CA ALA A 67 6.56 -9.70 17.82
C ALA A 67 7.39 -8.59 18.50
N GLU A 68 8.41 -8.05 17.81
CA GLU A 68 9.23 -6.94 18.31
C GLU A 68 8.45 -5.62 18.41
N LEU A 69 7.48 -5.41 17.53
CA LEU A 69 6.61 -4.24 17.55
C LEU A 69 5.40 -4.40 18.49
N HIS A 70 5.23 -5.56 19.12
CA HIS A 70 4.09 -5.91 19.97
C HIS A 70 2.72 -5.72 19.26
N VAL A 71 2.65 -6.12 17.98
CA VAL A 71 1.42 -6.10 17.18
C VAL A 71 1.12 -7.48 16.60
N TYR A 72 -0.11 -7.71 16.18
CA TYR A 72 -0.44 -8.91 15.42
C TYR A 72 0.15 -8.84 14.00
N VAL A 73 0.45 -9.99 13.40
CA VAL A 73 1.05 -10.03 12.05
C VAL A 73 0.08 -9.49 11.00
N GLU A 74 -1.22 -9.67 11.23
CA GLU A 74 -2.30 -9.13 10.42
C GLU A 74 -2.29 -7.60 10.46
N GLU A 75 -2.14 -7.00 11.65
CA GLU A 75 -2.03 -5.55 11.81
C GLU A 75 -0.77 -5.00 11.16
N LEU A 76 0.37 -5.69 11.31
CA LEU A 76 1.61 -5.32 10.63
C LEU A 76 1.40 -5.28 9.11
N ASN A 77 0.76 -6.30 8.55
CA ASN A 77 0.44 -6.37 7.12
C ASN A 77 -0.48 -5.23 6.68
N GLU A 78 -1.47 -4.85 7.50
CA GLU A 78 -2.33 -3.69 7.21
C GLU A 78 -1.54 -2.38 7.19
N TYR A 79 -0.60 -2.17 8.12
CA TYR A 79 0.21 -0.95 8.18
C TYR A 79 1.14 -0.80 6.98
N VAL A 80 1.67 -1.90 6.44
CA VAL A 80 2.61 -1.87 5.31
C VAL A 80 1.94 -2.15 3.96
N PHE A 81 0.63 -2.39 3.95
CA PHE A 81 -0.13 -2.71 2.75
C PHE A 81 0.00 -1.59 1.70
N GLY A 82 0.44 -1.96 0.50
CA GLY A 82 0.66 -0.99 -0.59
C GLY A 82 1.89 -0.10 -0.44
N LEU A 83 2.64 -0.22 0.66
CA LEU A 83 3.90 0.48 0.89
C LEU A 83 5.12 -0.39 0.57
N VAL A 84 5.02 -1.70 0.83
CA VAL A 84 6.10 -2.68 0.63
C VAL A 84 5.53 -3.93 -0.07
N PRO A 85 6.29 -4.62 -0.94
CA PRO A 85 5.89 -5.92 -1.47
C PRO A 85 5.82 -6.96 -0.33
N VAL A 86 4.62 -7.28 0.13
CA VAL A 86 4.41 -8.35 1.10
C VAL A 86 4.30 -9.68 0.35
N GLY A 87 5.16 -10.64 0.69
CA GLY A 87 5.05 -12.00 0.17
C GLY A 87 3.87 -12.69 0.83
N VAL A 88 2.79 -12.92 0.08
CA VAL A 88 1.67 -13.73 0.55
C VAL A 88 2.04 -15.20 0.36
N GLU A 89 1.97 -16.02 1.41
CA GLU A 89 2.06 -17.46 1.26
C GLU A 89 0.84 -17.95 0.46
N GLY A 90 1.07 -18.23 -0.82
CA GLY A 90 0.05 -18.87 -1.65
C GLY A 90 -0.23 -20.27 -1.11
N SER A 91 -1.51 -20.58 -0.86
CA SER A 91 -1.94 -21.96 -0.63
C SER A 91 -1.57 -22.80 -1.86
N ARG A 92 -0.49 -23.57 -1.73
CA ARG A 92 -0.02 -24.47 -2.78
C ARG A 92 -0.99 -25.64 -2.91
N VAL A 93 -2.06 -25.46 -3.67
CA VAL A 93 -2.88 -26.57 -4.15
C VAL A 93 -2.18 -27.15 -5.38
N GLN A 94 -1.37 -28.20 -5.18
CA GLN A 94 -0.86 -28.98 -6.30
C GLN A 94 -2.01 -29.79 -6.90
N SER A 95 -2.58 -29.33 -8.01
CA SER A 95 -3.45 -30.18 -8.82
C SER A 95 -2.64 -31.30 -9.46
N SER A 96 -3.12 -32.54 -9.36
CA SER A 96 -2.50 -33.69 -10.03
C SER A 96 -2.37 -33.40 -11.55
N PRO A 97 -1.25 -33.77 -12.19
CA PRO A 97 -1.04 -33.47 -13.60
C PRO A 97 -2.04 -34.25 -14.46
N VAL A 98 -3.07 -33.55 -14.94
CA VAL A 98 -3.97 -34.07 -15.98
C VAL A 98 -3.21 -33.97 -17.30
N ARG A 99 -2.97 -35.09 -18.00
CA ARG A 99 -2.45 -35.10 -19.37
C ARG A 99 -3.61 -34.84 -20.34
N PRO A 100 -3.74 -33.63 -20.94
CA PRO A 100 -4.75 -33.42 -21.97
C PRO A 100 -4.37 -34.19 -23.24
N LYS A 101 -5.32 -34.94 -23.80
CA LYS A 101 -5.16 -35.59 -25.12
C LYS A 101 -5.48 -34.57 -26.20
N LEU A 102 -4.51 -33.74 -26.56
CA LEU A 102 -4.62 -32.84 -27.71
C LEU A 102 -4.35 -33.64 -28.99
N ARG A 103 -5.33 -33.65 -29.90
CA ARG A 103 -5.18 -34.14 -31.29
C ARG A 103 -5.20 -32.92 -32.21
N LEU A 104 -4.20 -32.83 -33.08
CA LEU A 104 -4.22 -31.87 -34.19
C LEU A 104 -5.21 -32.40 -35.25
N VAL A 105 -6.11 -31.52 -35.70
CA VAL A 105 -7.03 -31.73 -36.83
C VAL A 105 -6.35 -31.19 -38.08
#